data_AF-A0A4R9X923-F1
#
_entry.id   AF-A0A4R9X923-F1
#
_cell.length_a   1.000
_cell.length_b   1.000
_cell.length_c   1.000
_cell.angle_alpha   90.00
_cell.angle_beta   90.00
_cell.angle_gamma   90.00
#
_symmetry.space_group_name_H-M   'P 1'
#
loop_
_entity.id
_entity.type
_entity.pdbx_description
1 polymer ?
#
loop_
_entity_poly.entity_id
_entity_poly.type
_entity_poly.pdbx_seq_one_letter_code
_entity_poly.pdbx_strand_id
1 'polypeptide(L)'
;MSVAETLESAADQLRHAQFEPVKGQGVRRDAAILAIDLRGFTLLSHDLPPGELMGLLGEYHSRLVPVIERHHGSIDKYLGDGILASFGAVAPTTNYAADLCCAIEALIAVTQARRAERRESGLPALAIGMAGAAGEVVFGVIGHETRLE
;
A
#
# COMPACT_ATOMS: atom_id res chain seq x y z
N MET A 1 -6.41 -8.54 16.32
CA MET A 1 -5.62 -7.37 15.89
C MET A 1 -6.54 -6.17 15.91
N SER A 2 -6.29 -5.26 16.84
CA SER A 2 -7.11 -4.09 17.11
C SER A 2 -6.71 -2.95 16.17
N VAL A 3 -7.67 -2.12 15.76
CA VAL A 3 -7.46 -0.90 14.95
C VAL A 3 -6.42 0.05 15.58
N ALA A 4 -6.17 -0.06 16.89
CA ALA A 4 -5.13 0.69 17.59
C ALA A 4 -3.70 0.27 17.21
N GLU A 5 -3.46 -1.00 16.86
CA GLU A 5 -2.12 -1.51 16.49
C GLU A 5 -1.67 -1.00 15.10
N THR A 6 -2.59 -0.54 14.26
CA THR A 6 -2.29 -0.09 12.89
C THR A 6 -1.78 1.36 12.85
N LEU A 7 -2.09 2.19 13.86
CA LEU A 7 -1.63 3.58 13.92
C LEU A 7 -0.18 3.71 14.43
N GLU A 8 0.29 2.77 15.26
CA GLU A 8 1.70 2.70 15.65
C GLU A 8 2.60 2.26 14.49
N SER A 9 2.06 1.47 13.55
CA SER A 9 2.80 0.88 12.42
C SER A 9 3.40 1.90 11.45
N ALA A 10 2.73 3.02 11.16
CA ALA A 10 3.27 4.04 10.25
C ALA A 10 4.45 4.82 10.88
N ALA A 11 4.35 5.11 12.19
CA ALA A 11 5.43 5.75 12.94
C ALA A 11 6.61 4.79 13.16
N ASP A 12 6.34 3.49 13.34
CA ASP A 12 7.38 2.48 13.52
C ASP A 12 8.10 2.09 12.22
N GLN A 13 7.41 2.14 11.08
CA GLN A 13 8.01 2.00 9.75
C GLN A 13 8.93 3.19 9.44
N LEU A 14 8.57 4.41 9.84
CA LEU A 14 9.46 5.58 9.75
C LEU A 14 10.67 5.48 10.71
N ARG A 15 10.52 4.87 11.89
CA ARG A 15 11.63 4.66 12.84
C ARG A 15 12.66 3.62 12.39
N HIS A 16 12.28 2.66 11.53
CA HIS A 16 13.21 1.67 10.99
C HIS A 16 14.00 2.15 9.78
N ALA A 17 13.51 3.20 9.10
CA ALA A 17 14.34 3.95 8.18
C ALA A 17 15.34 4.76 9.01
N GLN A 18 16.61 4.80 8.63
CA GLN A 18 17.61 5.70 9.21
C GLN A 18 17.33 7.18 8.78
N PHE A 19 16.08 7.62 8.90
CA PHE A 19 15.57 8.91 8.54
C PHE A 19 14.86 9.46 9.76
N GLU A 20 15.50 10.39 10.46
CA GLU A 20 14.83 11.24 11.46
C GLU A 20 14.03 12.30 10.68
N PRO A 21 12.70 12.20 10.60
CA PRO A 21 11.94 13.13 9.79
C PRO A 21 11.90 14.51 10.45
N VAL A 22 12.62 15.48 9.86
CA VAL A 22 12.46 16.89 10.23
C VAL A 22 11.29 17.47 9.44
N LYS A 23 10.24 17.90 10.15
CA LYS A 23 9.06 18.54 9.56
C LYS A 23 9.47 19.66 8.59
N GLY A 24 9.03 19.57 7.34
CA GLY A 24 9.32 20.57 6.31
C GLY A 24 10.66 20.39 5.57
N GLN A 25 11.40 19.30 5.82
CA GLN A 25 12.56 18.92 5.02
C GLN A 25 12.21 17.73 4.11
N GLY A 26 12.55 17.86 2.83
CA GLY A 26 12.42 16.81 1.82
C GLY A 26 13.74 16.57 1.11
N VAL A 27 14.00 15.32 0.74
CA VAL A 27 15.21 14.87 0.05
C VAL A 27 14.82 14.31 -1.31
N ARG A 28 15.55 14.68 -2.36
CA ARG A 28 15.38 14.06 -3.68
C ARG A 28 15.93 12.63 -3.65
N ARG A 29 15.15 11.68 -4.15
CA ARG A 29 15.54 10.26 -4.25
C ARG A 29 15.03 9.70 -5.56
N ASP A 30 15.79 8.79 -6.16
CA ASP A 30 15.26 7.92 -7.20
C ASP A 30 14.43 6.82 -6.54
N ALA A 31 13.17 6.71 -6.95
CA ALA A 31 12.24 5.77 -6.38
C ALA A 31 11.21 5.31 -7.42
N ALA A 32 10.47 4.26 -7.06
CA ALA A 32 9.28 3.86 -7.77
C ALA A 32 8.07 3.94 -6.84
N ILE A 33 6.93 4.36 -7.38
CA ILE A 33 5.66 4.50 -6.68
C ILE A 33 4.67 3.51 -7.27
N LEU A 34 3.96 2.81 -6.39
CA LEU A 34 2.85 1.93 -6.71
C LEU A 34 1.58 2.46 -6.06
N ALA A 35 0.55 2.67 -6.86
CA ALA A 35 -0.80 2.90 -6.39
C ALA A 35 -1.68 1.69 -6.74
N ILE A 36 -2.40 1.19 -5.75
CA ILE A 36 -3.38 0.10 -5.88
C ILE A 36 -4.75 0.61 -5.44
N ASP A 37 -5.81 0.18 -6.10
CA ASP A 37 -7.21 0.61 -5.87
C ASP A 37 -8.19 -0.54 -6.14
N LEU A 38 -9.24 -0.72 -5.32
CA LEU A 38 -10.22 -1.79 -5.51
C LEU A 38 -11.34 -1.35 -6.48
N ARG A 39 -11.43 -1.99 -7.65
CA ARG A 39 -12.44 -1.58 -8.65
C ARG A 39 -13.85 -1.91 -8.17
N GLY A 40 -14.72 -0.89 -8.19
CA GLY A 40 -16.12 -1.00 -7.78
C GLY A 40 -16.33 -0.93 -6.27
N PHE A 41 -15.26 -0.70 -5.48
CA PHE A 41 -15.36 -0.65 -4.03
C PHE A 41 -16.25 0.49 -3.53
N THR A 42 -16.13 1.69 -4.09
CA THR A 42 -16.95 2.84 -3.67
C THR A 42 -18.44 2.57 -3.75
N LEU A 43 -18.89 1.84 -4.78
CA LEU A 43 -20.30 1.44 -4.88
C LEU A 43 -20.62 0.37 -3.83
N LEU A 44 -19.76 -0.66 -3.72
CA LEU A 44 -19.96 -1.77 -2.79
C LEU A 44 -20.00 -1.31 -1.32
N SER A 45 -19.23 -0.28 -0.96
CA SER A 45 -19.14 0.23 0.40
C SER A 45 -20.43 0.89 0.89
N HIS A 46 -21.33 1.29 -0.01
CA HIS A 46 -22.66 1.79 0.35
C HIS A 46 -23.60 0.69 0.81
N ASP A 47 -23.44 -0.52 0.27
CA ASP A 47 -24.37 -1.63 0.48
C ASP A 47 -23.90 -2.60 1.58
N LEU A 48 -22.59 -2.67 1.84
CA LEU A 48 -22.04 -3.58 2.83
C LEU A 48 -22.17 -3.06 4.26
N PRO A 49 -22.56 -3.92 5.22
CA PRO A 49 -22.44 -3.61 6.64
C PRO A 49 -20.98 -3.27 7.02
N PRO A 50 -20.74 -2.35 7.98
CA PRO A 50 -19.40 -1.90 8.34
C PRO A 50 -18.43 -3.04 8.68
N GLY A 51 -18.89 -4.09 9.39
CA GLY A 51 -18.04 -5.23 9.74
C GLY A 51 -17.59 -6.04 8.52
N GLU A 52 -18.45 -6.22 7.53
CA GLU A 52 -18.13 -6.92 6.29
C GLU A 52 -17.19 -6.09 5.40
N LEU A 53 -17.41 -4.78 5.35
CA LEU A 53 -16.54 -3.84 4.65
C LEU A 53 -15.11 -3.84 5.23
N MET A 54 -14.99 -3.76 6.55
CA MET A 54 -13.70 -3.80 7.24
C MET A 54 -13.02 -5.17 7.07
N GLY A 55 -13.80 -6.25 7.11
CA GLY A 55 -13.29 -7.60 6.83
C GLY A 55 -12.75 -7.74 5.41
N LEU A 56 -13.46 -7.19 4.41
CA LEU A 56 -13.03 -7.16 3.02
C LEU A 56 -11.70 -6.42 2.86
N LEU A 57 -11.59 -5.21 3.40
CA LEU A 57 -10.36 -4.41 3.34
C LEU A 57 -9.18 -5.12 4.03
N GLY A 58 -9.40 -5.63 5.25
CA GLY A 58 -8.37 -6.37 5.98
C GLY A 58 -7.90 -7.62 5.24
N GLU A 59 -8.80 -8.31 4.54
CA GLU A 59 -8.44 -9.47 3.73
C GLU A 59 -7.59 -9.09 2.52
N TYR A 60 -7.92 -8.00 1.83
CA TYR A 60 -7.09 -7.50 0.72
C TYR A 60 -5.72 -7.05 1.22
N HIS A 61 -5.66 -6.27 2.30
CA HIS A 61 -4.39 -5.81 2.86
C HIS A 61 -3.50 -6.98 3.29
N SER A 62 -4.05 -8.00 3.96
CA SER A 62 -3.28 -9.17 4.41
C SER A 62 -2.70 -10.01 3.26
N ARG A 63 -3.22 -9.85 2.03
CA ARG A 63 -2.70 -10.53 0.83
C ARG A 63 -1.74 -9.66 0.03
N LEU A 64 -2.01 -8.36 -0.09
CA LEU A 64 -1.23 -7.46 -0.95
C LEU A 64 0.02 -6.93 -0.24
N VAL A 65 -0.10 -6.51 1.03
CA VAL A 65 1.02 -5.89 1.76
C VAL A 65 2.24 -6.80 1.87
N PRO A 66 2.11 -8.09 2.22
CA PRO A 66 3.29 -8.98 2.30
C PRO A 66 3.99 -9.19 0.96
N VAL A 67 3.27 -9.05 -0.16
CA VAL A 67 3.88 -9.14 -1.50
C VAL A 67 4.70 -7.89 -1.77
N ILE A 68 4.14 -6.71 -1.49
CA ILE A 68 4.86 -5.42 -1.63
C ILE A 68 6.14 -5.43 -0.80
N GLU A 69 6.05 -5.81 0.48
CA GLU A 69 7.18 -5.84 1.40
C GLU A 69 8.24 -6.87 1.00
N ARG A 70 7.82 -8.06 0.52
CA ARG A 70 8.74 -9.08 -0.01
C ARG A 70 9.57 -8.59 -1.18
N HIS A 71 9.02 -7.66 -1.95
CA HIS A 71 9.69 -7.01 -3.07
C HIS A 71 10.26 -5.63 -2.67
N HIS A 72 10.61 -5.43 -1.40
CA HIS A 72 11.29 -4.25 -0.88
C HIS A 72 10.48 -2.94 -0.95
N GLY A 73 9.17 -3.03 -1.16
CA GLY A 73 8.26 -1.89 -1.08
C GLY A 73 7.94 -1.53 0.37
N SER A 74 7.78 -0.24 0.64
CA SER A 74 7.28 0.30 1.90
C SER A 74 5.88 0.84 1.70
N ILE A 75 4.96 0.55 2.63
CA ILE A 75 3.61 1.13 2.58
C ILE A 75 3.70 2.57 3.08
N ASP A 76 3.38 3.53 2.21
CA ASP A 76 3.41 4.94 2.58
C ASP A 76 2.12 5.32 3.32
N LYS A 77 0.96 4.92 2.76
CA LYS A 77 -0.35 5.17 3.35
C LYS A 77 -1.46 4.32 2.72
N TYR A 78 -2.53 4.18 3.48
CA TYR A 78 -3.82 3.68 3.00
C TYR A 78 -4.72 4.86 2.60
N LEU A 79 -5.37 4.76 1.45
CA LEU A 79 -6.22 5.79 0.86
C LEU A 79 -7.63 5.22 0.62
N GLY A 80 -8.41 5.09 1.68
CA GLY A 80 -9.69 4.37 1.60
C GLY A 80 -9.44 2.88 1.34
N ASP A 81 -9.84 2.40 0.17
CA ASP A 81 -9.55 1.06 -0.35
C ASP A 81 -8.23 0.95 -1.12
N GLY A 82 -7.55 2.09 -1.31
CA GLY A 82 -6.27 2.15 -2.00
C GLY A 82 -5.06 1.94 -1.10
N ILE A 83 -3.98 1.47 -1.70
CA ILE A 83 -2.66 1.36 -1.09
C ILE A 83 -1.69 2.22 -1.91
N LEU A 84 -0.95 3.09 -1.23
CA LEU A 84 0.21 3.77 -1.80
C LEU A 84 1.48 3.18 -1.20
N ALA A 85 2.39 2.76 -2.06
CA ALA A 85 3.66 2.19 -1.67
C ALA A 85 4.81 2.77 -2.49
N SER A 86 5.99 2.80 -1.88
CA SER A 86 7.21 3.29 -2.49
C SER A 86 8.33 2.24 -2.41
N PHE A 87 9.16 2.21 -3.45
CA PHE A 87 10.36 1.37 -3.56
C PHE A 87 11.54 2.31 -3.71
N GLY A 88 12.57 2.21 -2.86
CA GLY A 88 13.71 3.14 -2.88
C GLY A 88 13.49 4.47 -2.15
N ALA A 89 12.25 4.86 -1.83
CA ALA A 89 11.99 6.12 -1.15
C ALA A 89 12.32 6.05 0.35
N VAL A 90 11.86 5.01 1.07
CA VAL A 90 12.16 4.82 2.51
C VAL A 90 13.56 4.24 2.70
N ALA A 91 13.83 3.09 2.05
CA ALA A 91 15.13 2.44 2.01
C ALA A 91 15.74 2.58 0.61
N PRO A 92 16.76 3.45 0.42
CA PRO A 92 17.36 3.69 -0.89
C PRO A 92 17.93 2.42 -1.51
N THR A 93 17.67 2.24 -2.81
CA THR A 93 18.17 1.12 -3.61
C THR A 93 18.32 1.57 -5.06
N THR A 94 19.23 0.97 -5.82
CA THR A 94 19.32 1.16 -7.27
C THR A 94 18.32 0.29 -8.04
N ASN A 95 17.67 -0.66 -7.35
CA ASN A 95 16.77 -1.65 -7.96
C ASN A 95 15.28 -1.23 -7.91
N TYR A 96 14.96 -0.02 -7.44
CA TYR A 96 13.58 0.44 -7.17
C TYR A 96 12.58 0.13 -8.29
N ALA A 97 12.97 0.34 -9.55
CA ALA A 97 12.12 0.07 -10.71
C ALA A 97 11.93 -1.44 -10.97
N ALA A 98 12.99 -2.23 -10.79
CA ALA A 98 12.92 -3.69 -10.94
C ALA A 98 12.08 -4.32 -9.81
N ASP A 99 12.28 -3.84 -8.57
CA ASP A 99 11.51 -4.23 -7.40
C ASP A 99 10.00 -3.95 -7.61
N LEU A 100 9.64 -2.76 -8.12
CA LEU A 100 8.27 -2.42 -8.51
C LEU A 100 7.69 -3.42 -9.53
N CYS A 101 8.42 -3.72 -10.60
CA CYS A 101 7.96 -4.63 -11.64
C CYS A 101 7.70 -6.04 -11.09
N CYS A 102 8.63 -6.58 -10.29
CA CYS A 102 8.49 -7.87 -9.63
C CYS A 102 7.28 -7.89 -8.68
N ALA A 103 7.09 -6.81 -7.91
CA ALA A 103 5.92 -6.66 -7.03
C ALA A 103 4.61 -6.70 -7.83
N ILE A 104 4.51 -5.94 -8.93
CA ILE A 104 3.32 -5.92 -9.78
C ILE A 104 3.02 -7.31 -10.34
N GLU A 105 4.02 -8.03 -10.85
CA GLU A 105 3.84 -9.38 -11.38
C GLU A 105 3.30 -10.35 -10.31
N ALA A 106 3.89 -10.33 -9.11
CA ALA A 106 3.44 -11.15 -7.99
C ALA A 106 2.02 -10.77 -7.52
N LEU A 107 1.70 -9.47 -7.49
CA LEU A 107 0.36 -8.97 -7.13
C LEU A 107 -0.70 -9.41 -8.14
N ILE A 108 -0.37 -9.42 -9.44
CA ILE A 108 -1.26 -9.96 -10.48
C ILE A 108 -1.59 -11.43 -10.17
N ALA A 109 -0.58 -12.25 -9.90
CA ALA A 109 -0.78 -13.67 -9.60
C ALA A 109 -1.65 -13.89 -8.35
N VAL A 110 -1.34 -13.21 -7.24
CA VAL A 110 -2.08 -13.32 -5.98
C VAL A 110 -3.53 -12.87 -6.12
N THR A 111 -3.78 -11.78 -6.85
CA THR A 111 -5.15 -11.27 -7.04
C THR A 111 -5.96 -12.09 -8.01
N GLN A 112 -5.36 -12.67 -9.04
CA GLN A 112 -6.03 -13.61 -9.93
C GLN A 112 -6.45 -14.89 -9.19
N ALA A 113 -5.54 -15.48 -8.41
CA ALA A 113 -5.84 -16.63 -7.57
C ALA A 113 -6.99 -16.32 -6.60
N ARG A 114 -6.91 -15.18 -5.91
CA ARG A 114 -7.98 -14.77 -4.98
C ARG A 114 -9.33 -14.59 -5.67
N ARG A 115 -9.34 -13.99 -6.86
CA ARG A 115 -10.57 -13.81 -7.64
C ARG A 115 -11.17 -15.15 -8.05
N ALA A 116 -10.36 -16.16 -8.36
CA ALA A 116 -10.83 -17.51 -8.63
C ALA A 116 -11.48 -18.13 -7.38
N GLU A 117 -10.79 -18.13 -6.24
CA GLU A 117 -11.30 -18.65 -4.95
C GLU A 117 -12.66 -18.04 -4.58
N ARG A 118 -12.81 -16.70 -4.75
CA ARG A 118 -14.06 -16.01 -4.45
C ARG A 118 -15.19 -16.44 -5.37
N ARG A 119 -14.92 -16.57 -6.68
CA ARG A 119 -15.93 -17.03 -7.65
C ARG A 119 -16.40 -18.44 -7.35
N GLU A 120 -15.49 -19.35 -7.02
CA GLU A 120 -15.83 -20.73 -6.63
C GLU A 120 -16.70 -20.76 -5.37
N SER A 121 -16.49 -19.81 -4.46
CA SER A 121 -17.28 -19.66 -3.24
C SER A 121 -18.58 -18.86 -3.42
N GLY A 122 -18.92 -18.44 -4.65
CA GLY A 122 -20.10 -17.60 -4.92
C GLY A 122 -20.04 -16.19 -4.33
N LEU A 123 -18.84 -15.71 -3.96
CA LEU A 123 -18.62 -14.41 -3.34
C LEU A 123 -18.22 -13.34 -4.37
N PRO A 124 -18.47 -12.04 -4.09
CA PRO A 124 -18.01 -10.94 -4.95
C PRO A 124 -16.49 -10.93 -5.13
N ALA A 125 -16.02 -11.09 -6.36
CA ALA A 125 -14.61 -11.13 -6.71
C ALA A 125 -14.13 -9.78 -7.28
N LEU A 126 -13.62 -8.88 -6.44
CA LEU A 126 -13.30 -7.48 -6.83
C LEU A 126 -11.99 -7.31 -7.60
N ALA A 127 -12.05 -6.35 -8.55
CA ALA A 127 -10.95 -5.69 -9.25
C ALA A 127 -9.84 -5.25 -8.34
N ILE A 128 -8.58 -5.39 -8.74
CA ILE A 128 -7.60 -4.37 -8.36
C ILE A 128 -7.13 -3.63 -9.61
N GLY A 129 -7.08 -2.30 -9.53
CA GLY A 129 -6.30 -1.48 -10.43
C GLY A 129 -4.91 -1.26 -9.84
N MET A 130 -3.88 -1.22 -10.69
CA MET A 130 -2.53 -0.90 -10.28
C MET A 130 -1.92 0.10 -11.25
N ALA A 131 -1.19 1.08 -10.73
CA ALA A 131 -0.42 2.03 -11.51
C ALA A 131 0.98 2.16 -10.90
N GLY A 132 2.00 2.04 -11.74
CA GLY A 132 3.40 2.16 -11.34
C GLY A 132 4.08 3.29 -12.10
N ALA A 133 4.93 4.05 -11.41
CA ALA A 133 5.79 5.07 -12.01
C ALA A 133 7.16 5.05 -11.32
N ALA A 134 8.22 5.32 -12.07
CA ALA A 134 9.59 5.31 -11.55
C ALA A 134 10.35 6.57 -12.02
N GLY A 135 11.14 7.16 -11.12
CA GLY A 135 11.91 8.37 -11.38
C GLY A 135 12.27 9.12 -10.10
N GLU A 136 12.77 10.35 -10.28
CA GLU A 136 13.12 11.20 -9.15
C GLU A 136 11.85 11.70 -8.43
N VAL A 137 11.83 11.56 -7.10
CA VAL A 137 10.76 12.02 -6.21
C VAL A 137 11.34 12.87 -5.08
N VAL A 138 10.49 13.66 -4.43
CA VAL A 138 10.82 14.30 -3.15
C VAL A 138 10.23 13.46 -2.03
N PHE A 139 11.08 12.90 -1.17
CA PHE A 139 10.69 12.13 0.01
C PHE A 139 10.94 12.95 1.28
N GLY A 140 9.93 13.09 2.12
CA GLY A 140 10.01 13.86 3.36
C GLY A 140 8.67 13.90 4.07
N VAL A 141 8.64 14.52 5.24
CA VAL A 141 7.44 14.58 6.09
C VAL A 141 6.80 15.96 6.03
N ILE A 142 5.51 15.98 5.71
CA ILE A 142 4.68 17.18 5.63
C ILE A 142 3.47 17.04 6.56
N GLY A 143 2.93 18.15 7.06
CA GLY A 143 1.70 18.10 7.85
C GLY A 143 1.51 19.21 8.87
N HIS A 144 0.40 19.11 9.58
CA HIS A 144 0.04 20.02 10.67
C HIS A 144 0.75 19.60 11.97
N GLU A 145 0.81 20.48 12.97
CA GLU A 145 1.46 20.19 14.27
C GLU A 145 0.90 18.94 14.96
N THR A 146 -0.36 18.61 14.69
CA THR A 146 -1.08 17.48 15.28
C THR A 146 -1.18 16.25 14.36
N ARG A 147 -0.71 16.35 13.11
CA ARG A 147 -0.82 15.26 12.12
C ARG A 147 0.22 15.41 11.02
N LEU A 148 1.14 14.46 10.94
CA LEU A 148 2.18 14.36 9.93
C LEU A 148 1.83 13.26 8.92
N GLU A 149 2.33 13.41 7.70
CA GLU A 149 2.22 12.50 6.55
C GLU A 149 3.54 12.40 5.78
#